data_AF-A0A6I3X2U1-F1
#
_entry.id   AF-A0A6I3X2U1-F1
#
_cell.length_a   1.000
_cell.length_b   1.000
_cell.length_c   1.000
_cell.angle_alpha   90.00
_cell.angle_beta   90.00
_cell.angle_gamma   90.00
#
_symmetry.space_group_name_H-M   'P 1'
#
loop_
_entity.id
_entity.type
_entity.pdbx_description
1 polymer ?
#
loop_
_entity_poly.entity_id
_entity_poly.type
_entity_poly.pdbx_seq_one_letter_code
_entity_poly.pdbx_strand_id
1 'polypeptide(L)'
;RMGAASLDLTALAAGQLDIYFERMLQPWDHAAGVLIAREAGAEIRGWNGSPPDIDWLLASHPDVIDEIESVLVTAGAHFDLR
;
A
#
# COMPACT_ATOMS: atom_id res chain seq x y z
N ARG A 1 -10.11 6.61 -5.40
CA ARG A 1 -10.17 5.17 -5.67
C ARG A 1 -10.83 4.92 -7.01
N MET A 2 -10.17 4.15 -7.87
CA MET A 2 -10.69 3.71 -9.17
C MET A 2 -11.38 2.33 -9.11
N GLY A 3 -11.42 1.70 -7.94
CA GLY A 3 -12.16 0.44 -7.71
C GLY A 3 -11.38 -0.83 -8.05
N ALA A 4 -10.09 -0.71 -8.38
CA ALA A 4 -9.16 -1.82 -8.53
C ALA A 4 -7.80 -1.45 -7.94
N ALA A 5 -7.28 -2.31 -7.05
CA ALA A 5 -6.01 -2.11 -6.36
C ALA A 5 -4.85 -1.80 -7.31
N SER A 6 -4.74 -2.56 -8.40
CA SER A 6 -3.72 -2.35 -9.43
C SER A 6 -3.81 -0.98 -10.10
N LEU A 7 -5.02 -0.46 -10.37
CA LEU A 7 -5.20 0.87 -10.97
C LEU A 7 -4.80 1.98 -10.00
N ASP A 8 -5.19 1.88 -8.73
CA ASP A 8 -4.82 2.87 -7.71
C ASP A 8 -3.29 2.87 -7.47
N LEU A 9 -2.64 1.71 -7.50
CA LEU A 9 -1.17 1.60 -7.44
C LEU A 9 -0.47 2.17 -8.69
N THR A 10 -1.06 2.04 -9.89
CA THR A 10 -0.51 2.72 -11.08
C THR A 10 -0.71 4.23 -11.02
N ALA A 11 -1.78 4.71 -10.39
CA ALA A 11 -1.98 6.14 -10.15
C ALA A 11 -0.93 6.69 -9.17
N LEU A 12 -0.58 5.92 -8.13
CA LEU A 12 0.56 6.21 -7.24
C LEU A 12 1.86 6.30 -8.02
N ALA A 13 2.15 5.30 -8.86
CA ALA A 13 3.35 5.28 -9.70
C ALA A 13 3.43 6.48 -10.66
N ALA A 14 2.29 6.96 -11.14
CA ALA A 14 2.18 8.12 -12.02
C ALA A 14 2.20 9.47 -11.27
N GLY A 15 2.33 9.47 -9.94
CA GLY A 15 2.30 10.68 -9.11
C GLY A 15 0.92 11.35 -9.03
N GLN A 16 -0.16 10.61 -9.33
CA GLN A 16 -1.54 11.09 -9.22
C GLN A 16 -2.14 10.82 -7.84
N LEU A 17 -1.54 9.92 -7.09
CA LEU A 17 -1.90 9.55 -5.72
C LEU A 17 -0.62 9.58 -4.89
N ASP A 18 -0.69 10.11 -3.67
CA ASP A 18 0.48 10.15 -2.77
C ASP A 18 0.63 8.86 -1.95
N ILE A 19 -0.51 8.23 -1.62
CA ILE A 19 -0.60 7.10 -0.68
C ILE A 19 -1.66 6.12 -1.15
N TYR A 20 -1.33 4.84 -1.08
CA TYR A 20 -2.27 3.74 -1.22
C TYR A 20 -2.20 2.84 0.01
N PHE A 21 -3.37 2.58 0.61
CA PHE A 21 -3.52 1.63 1.71
C PHE A 21 -4.78 0.79 1.50
N GLU A 22 -4.63 -0.53 1.59
CA GLU A 22 -5.77 -1.45 1.57
C GLU A 22 -5.45 -2.75 2.32
N ARG A 23 -6.51 -3.37 2.82
CA ARG A 23 -6.50 -4.69 3.44
C ARG A 23 -7.40 -5.63 2.65
N MET A 24 -7.26 -6.93 2.91
CA MET A 24 -8.05 -8.01 2.32
C MET A 24 -7.87 -8.16 0.80
N LEU A 25 -6.68 -7.87 0.29
CA LEU A 25 -6.35 -8.05 -1.13
C LEU A 25 -5.71 -9.41 -1.37
N GLN A 26 -6.20 -10.12 -2.38
CA GLN A 26 -5.52 -11.32 -2.83
C GLN A 26 -4.24 -10.92 -3.58
N PRO A 27 -3.21 -11.79 -3.61
CA PRO A 27 -1.95 -11.47 -4.29
C PRO A 27 -2.14 -11.02 -5.74
N TRP A 28 -3.12 -11.58 -6.45
CA TRP A 28 -3.40 -11.21 -7.85
C TRP A 28 -4.06 -9.85 -8.03
N ASP A 29 -4.70 -9.29 -7.00
CA ASP A 29 -5.35 -7.97 -7.07
C ASP A 29 -4.32 -6.84 -7.18
N HIS A 30 -3.13 -7.04 -6.59
CA HIS A 30 -2.12 -6.00 -6.43
C HIS A 30 -0.75 -6.33 -7.05
N ALA A 31 -0.44 -7.59 -7.41
CA ALA A 31 0.90 -7.99 -7.86
C ALA A 31 1.46 -7.10 -8.98
N ALA A 32 0.68 -6.84 -10.03
CA ALA A 32 1.11 -5.99 -11.14
C ALA A 32 1.32 -4.53 -10.71
N GLY A 33 0.39 -3.98 -9.91
CA GLY A 33 0.47 -2.60 -9.42
C GLY A 33 1.66 -2.39 -8.48
N VAL A 34 1.94 -3.35 -7.59
CA VAL A 34 3.07 -3.31 -6.66
C VAL A 34 4.40 -3.30 -7.41
N LEU A 35 4.54 -4.12 -8.46
CA LEU A 35 5.76 -4.10 -9.28
C LEU A 35 5.95 -2.72 -9.93
N ILE A 36 4.90 -2.20 -10.59
CA ILE A 36 4.96 -0.90 -11.26
C ILE A 36 5.30 0.23 -10.28
N ALA A 37 4.63 0.28 -9.13
CA ALA A 37 4.87 1.30 -8.11
C ALA A 37 6.30 1.24 -7.56
N ARG A 38 6.85 0.04 -7.32
CA ARG A 38 8.24 -0.13 -6.88
C ARG A 38 9.24 0.40 -7.90
N GLU A 39 9.06 0.05 -9.18
CA GLU A 39 9.95 0.54 -10.26
C GLU A 39 9.85 2.06 -10.45
N ALA A 40 8.71 2.66 -10.10
CA ALA A 40 8.54 4.11 -10.06
C ALA A 40 9.14 4.78 -8.80
N GLY A 41 9.71 4.00 -7.88
CA GLY A 41 10.36 4.50 -6.66
C GLY A 41 9.46 4.54 -5.42
N ALA A 42 8.23 4.02 -5.49
CA ALA A 42 7.38 3.90 -4.31
C ALA A 42 7.91 2.82 -3.35
N GLU A 43 7.84 3.10 -2.06
CA GLU A 43 8.09 2.10 -1.03
C GLU A 43 6.81 1.31 -0.75
N ILE A 44 6.92 -0.01 -0.63
CA ILE A 44 5.79 -0.91 -0.39
C ILE A 44 6.03 -1.71 0.88
N ARG A 45 5.16 -1.56 1.88
CA ARG A 45 5.25 -2.21 3.17
C ARG A 45 4.05 -3.11 3.45
N GLY A 46 4.35 -4.31 3.94
CA GLY A 46 3.44 -5.13 4.74
C GLY A 46 3.49 -4.72 6.20
N TRP A 47 2.75 -5.43 7.05
CA TRP A 47 2.70 -5.12 8.47
C TRP A 47 4.06 -5.28 9.14
N ASN A 48 4.47 -4.28 9.93
CA ASN A 48 5.71 -4.33 10.72
C ASN A 48 6.96 -4.62 9.86
N GLY A 49 7.03 -4.03 8.66
CA GLY A 49 8.15 -4.18 7.73
C GLY A 49 8.18 -5.52 6.97
N SER A 50 7.13 -6.33 7.07
CA SER A 50 7.00 -7.53 6.23
C SER A 50 6.80 -7.16 4.75
N PRO A 51 6.97 -8.11 3.82
CA PRO A 51 6.41 -7.97 2.48
C PRO A 51 4.88 -7.77 2.53
N PRO A 52 4.28 -7.04 1.58
CA PRO A 52 2.83 -6.86 1.53
C PRO A 52 2.10 -8.21 1.41
N ASP A 53 1.03 -8.36 2.18
CA ASP A 53 0.19 -9.56 2.22
C ASP A 53 -1.30 -9.20 2.20
N ILE A 54 -2.15 -10.19 2.45
CA ILE A 54 -3.61 -10.01 2.46
C ILE A 54 -4.06 -9.03 3.54
N ASP A 55 -3.34 -8.92 4.66
CA ASP A 55 -3.78 -8.14 5.81
C ASP A 55 -3.30 -6.69 5.73
N TRP A 56 -2.17 -6.44 5.06
CA TRP A 56 -1.57 -5.11 5.00
C TRP A 56 -0.80 -4.86 3.69
N LEU A 57 -1.25 -3.85 2.94
CA LEU A 57 -0.50 -3.25 1.85
C LEU A 57 -0.55 -1.74 1.99
N LEU A 58 0.59 -1.15 2.36
CA LEU A 58 0.84 0.28 2.35
C LEU A 58 1.85 0.60 1.26
N ALA A 59 1.55 1.61 0.45
CA ALA A 59 2.43 2.09 -0.61
C ALA A 59 2.43 3.62 -0.63
N SER A 60 3.61 4.24 -0.66
CA SER A 60 3.76 5.69 -0.73
C SER A 60 5.19 6.10 -1.16
N HIS A 61 5.44 7.41 -1.26
CA HIS A 61 6.79 7.93 -1.43
C HIS A 61 7.63 7.65 -0.15
N PRO A 62 8.93 7.31 -0.29
CA PRO A 62 9.79 7.00 0.86
C PRO A 62 9.83 8.10 1.93
N ASP A 63 9.77 9.37 1.51
CA ASP A 63 9.84 10.52 2.43
C ASP A 63 8.63 10.65 3.37
N VAL A 64 7.49 10.01 3.08
CA VAL A 64 6.25 10.19 3.85
C VAL A 64 5.68 8.89 4.40
N ILE A 65 6.16 7.73 3.95
CA ILE A 65 5.55 6.43 4.31
C ILE A 65 5.58 6.15 5.81
N ASP A 66 6.63 6.58 6.52
CA ASP A 66 6.76 6.43 7.98
C ASP A 66 5.67 7.20 8.74
N GLU A 67 5.39 8.44 8.32
CA GLU A 67 4.36 9.28 8.92
C GLU A 67 2.98 8.65 8.73
N ILE A 68 2.70 8.18 7.53
CA ILE A 68 1.42 7.58 7.18
C ILE A 68 1.21 6.25 7.89
N GLU A 69 2.23 5.41 7.97
CA GLU A 69 2.18 4.16 8.74
C GLU A 69 1.87 4.44 10.21
N SER A 70 2.53 5.44 10.81
CA SER A 70 2.27 5.87 12.19
C SER A 70 0.82 6.34 12.40
N VAL A 71 0.28 7.12 11.47
CA VAL A 71 -1.13 7.56 11.51
C VAL A 71 -2.09 6.37 11.42
N LEU A 72 -1.84 5.42 10.51
CA LEU A 72 -2.66 4.22 10.34
C LEU A 72 -2.63 3.34 11.59
N VAL A 73 -1.46 3.13 12.19
CA VAL A 73 -1.31 2.38 13.44
C VAL A 73 -2.05 3.07 14.58
N THR A 74 -1.89 4.39 14.73
CA THR A 74 -2.56 5.17 15.79
C THR A 74 -4.09 5.18 15.61
N ALA A 75 -4.56 5.19 14.36
CA ALA A 75 -5.97 5.08 14.03
C ALA A 75 -6.55 3.66 14.23
N GLY A 76 -5.72 2.68 14.61
CA GLY A 76 -6.13 1.30 14.80
C GLY A 76 -6.45 0.59 13.48
N ALA A 77 -5.81 0.96 12.36
CA ALA A 77 -6.04 0.33 11.07
C ALA A 77 -5.60 -1.15 11.04
N HIS A 78 -4.65 -1.52 11.90
CA HIS A 78 -4.25 -2.91 12.11
C HIS A 78 -5.05 -3.50 13.28
N PHE A 79 -5.91 -4.44 12.95
CA PHE A 79 -6.65 -5.24 13.91
C PHE A 79 -6.70 -6.67 13.42
N ASP A 80 -6.52 -7.60 14.36
CA ASP A 80 -6.65 -9.03 14.10
C ASP A 80 -8.12 -9.32 13.76
N LEU A 81 -8.34 -9.93 12.60
CA LEU A 81 -9.67 -10.35 12.16
C LEU A 81 -9.99 -11.80 12.57
N ARG A 82 -9.18 -12.36 13.47
CA ARG A 82 -9.34 -13.67 14.08
C ARG A 82 -9.86 -13.60 15.50
#